data_AF-A0A0Q9YN99-F1
#
_entry.id   AF-A0A0Q9YN99-F1
#
_cell.length_a   1.000
_cell.length_b   1.000
_cell.length_c   1.000
_cell.angle_alpha   90.00
_cell.angle_beta   90.00
_cell.angle_gamma   90.00
#
_symmetry.space_group_name_H-M   'P 1'
#
loop_
_entity.id
_entity.type
_entity.pdbx_description
1 polymer ?
#
loop_
_entity_poly.entity_id
_entity_poly.type
_entity_poly.pdbx_seq_one_letter_code
_entity_poly.pdbx_strand_id
1 'polypeptide(L)'
;MIKAMLLRIGVLLCCCFLPVALLAETNNSNPPAPHSLKPPKLVEQQTNSRSTETAPSNTPTLNHEPKPIDKYVWLSRMKELLPAQLCGADEYFLKCFDIEQASCKQFSEIYLTACLDQIAPKLPAKLSTTDGQKWGQMMGRCTHDLFNKFMADKKKALPECTDVSKLKSPSPKT
;
A
#
# COMPACT_ATOMS: atom_id res chain seq x y z
N MET A 1 -46.16 11.34 35.62
CA MET A 1 -45.39 12.56 35.96
C MET A 1 -43.94 12.12 36.00
N ILE A 2 -43.10 12.29 34.98
CA ILE A 2 -42.40 13.52 34.60
C ILE A 2 -41.92 13.31 33.15
N LYS A 3 -42.41 14.13 32.23
CA LYS A 3 -42.13 14.12 30.79
C LYS A 3 -41.92 15.58 30.39
N ALA A 4 -40.75 16.15 30.69
CA ALA A 4 -40.31 17.47 30.20
C ALA A 4 -38.95 17.85 30.81
N MET A 5 -37.85 17.61 30.09
CA MET A 5 -36.60 18.37 30.26
C MET A 5 -35.81 18.33 28.94
N LEU A 6 -36.50 18.74 27.88
CA LEU A 6 -35.91 19.17 26.61
C LEU A 6 -36.43 20.59 26.40
N LEU A 7 -35.59 21.59 26.65
CA LEU A 7 -35.50 22.87 25.95
C LEU A 7 -34.70 23.86 26.82
N ARG A 8 -33.89 24.69 26.15
CA ARG A 8 -33.25 25.95 26.60
C ARG A 8 -31.78 25.89 27.02
N ILE A 9 -30.91 25.60 26.05
CA ILE A 9 -29.68 26.38 25.80
C ILE A 9 -29.62 26.50 24.26
N GLY A 10 -30.21 27.51 23.61
CA GLY A 10 -29.71 28.88 23.58
C GLY A 10 -28.53 28.95 22.60
N VAL A 11 -28.76 28.77 21.28
CA VAL A 11 -28.87 29.86 20.30
C VAL A 11 -28.21 31.16 20.78
N LEU A 12 -26.88 31.27 20.63
CA LEU A 12 -26.17 32.55 20.56
C LEU A 12 -24.76 32.31 19.96
N LEU A 13 -24.66 32.30 18.62
CA LEU A 13 -23.68 33.03 17.82
C LEU A 13 -23.82 32.63 16.34
N CYS A 14 -24.86 33.21 15.75
CA CYS A 14 -25.01 33.38 14.32
C CYS A 14 -24.15 34.60 13.93
N CYS A 15 -23.02 34.41 13.24
CA CYS A 15 -22.30 35.45 12.48
C CYS A 15 -21.10 34.84 11.72
N CYS A 16 -21.34 33.96 10.75
CA CYS A 16 -20.38 33.59 9.69
C CYS A 16 -21.07 33.01 8.44
N PHE A 17 -22.33 33.38 8.19
CA PHE A 17 -22.96 33.19 6.87
C PHE A 17 -22.48 34.32 5.95
N LEU A 18 -21.29 34.14 5.38
CA LEU A 18 -20.93 34.82 4.15
C LEU A 18 -21.77 34.20 3.01
N PRO A 19 -22.46 35.01 2.19
CA PRO A 19 -23.04 34.52 0.96
C PRO A 19 -21.87 34.24 0.01
N VAL A 20 -21.44 32.98 -0.07
CA VAL A 20 -20.57 32.54 -1.17
C VAL A 20 -21.43 32.60 -2.43
N ALA A 21 -21.21 33.66 -3.19
CA ALA A 21 -21.76 33.86 -4.50
C ALA A 21 -21.47 32.62 -5.35
N LEU A 22 -22.56 32.01 -5.82
CA LEU A 22 -22.62 30.98 -6.82
C LEU A 22 -22.10 31.56 -8.15
N LEU A 23 -20.78 31.51 -8.37
CA LEU A 23 -20.22 31.65 -9.70
C LEU A 23 -20.27 30.27 -10.37
N ALA A 24 -21.25 30.12 -11.25
CA ALA A 24 -21.27 29.06 -12.23
C ALA A 24 -20.14 29.30 -13.25
N GLU A 25 -18.97 28.70 -13.02
CA GLU A 25 -18.01 28.46 -14.08
C GLU A 25 -18.35 27.11 -14.74
N THR A 26 -19.06 27.16 -15.87
CA THR A 26 -19.09 26.07 -16.83
C THR A 26 -17.73 26.00 -17.51
N ASN A 27 -16.71 25.48 -16.80
CA ASN A 27 -15.43 25.19 -17.41
C ASN A 27 -15.53 23.86 -18.16
N ASN A 28 -15.93 24.01 -19.42
CA ASN A 28 -15.84 23.02 -20.49
C ASN A 28 -14.37 22.61 -20.68
N SER A 29 -13.89 21.70 -19.83
CA SER A 29 -12.62 21.00 -20.03
C SER A 29 -12.92 19.66 -20.66
N ASN A 30 -12.94 19.68 -21.99
CA ASN A 30 -12.83 18.51 -22.85
C ASN A 30 -11.61 17.70 -22.35
N PRO A 31 -11.75 16.41 -22.00
CA PRO A 31 -10.58 15.61 -21.66
C PRO A 31 -9.65 15.55 -22.88
N PRO A 32 -8.34 15.80 -22.73
CA PRO A 32 -7.40 15.55 -23.82
C PRO A 32 -7.51 14.07 -24.18
N ALA A 33 -7.70 13.81 -25.48
CA ALA A 33 -7.67 12.47 -26.03
C ALA A 33 -6.41 11.74 -25.52
N PRO A 34 -6.50 10.43 -25.20
CA PRO A 34 -5.34 9.65 -24.83
C PRO A 34 -4.35 9.72 -26.01
N HIS A 35 -3.23 10.40 -25.78
CA HIS A 35 -2.11 10.36 -26.70
C HIS A 35 -1.69 8.90 -26.81
N SER A 36 -1.88 8.36 -28.01
CA SER A 36 -1.43 7.05 -28.43
C SER A 36 0.08 6.98 -28.24
N LEU A 37 0.51 6.48 -27.08
CA LEU A 37 1.90 6.14 -26.82
C LEU A 37 2.23 4.95 -27.69
N LYS A 38 2.96 5.26 -28.76
CA LYS A 38 3.63 4.32 -29.64
C LYS A 38 4.37 3.28 -28.79
N PRO A 39 4.17 1.97 -29.00
CA PRO A 39 4.87 0.95 -28.24
C PRO A 39 6.39 1.10 -28.46
N PRO A 40 7.20 1.03 -27.39
CA PRO A 40 8.64 0.91 -27.54
C PRO A 40 8.95 -0.37 -28.31
N LYS A 41 9.82 -0.25 -29.32
CA LYS A 41 10.34 -1.39 -30.08
C LYS A 41 10.92 -2.40 -29.09
N LEU A 42 10.40 -3.62 -29.18
CA LEU A 42 10.98 -4.84 -28.65
C LEU A 42 12.44 -4.92 -29.11
N VAL A 43 13.38 -4.69 -28.18
CA VAL A 43 14.77 -5.09 -28.39
C VAL A 43 14.82 -6.57 -28.01
N GLU A 44 14.90 -7.42 -29.03
CA GLU A 44 15.39 -8.79 -28.90
C GLU A 44 16.76 -8.77 -28.24
N GLN A 45 16.82 -9.14 -26.96
CA GLN A 45 18.04 -9.64 -26.37
C GLN A 45 17.96 -11.17 -26.38
N GLN A 46 18.78 -11.74 -27.25
CA GLN A 46 19.10 -13.16 -27.33
C GLN A 46 19.45 -13.71 -25.95
N THR A 47 18.54 -14.45 -25.34
CA THR A 47 18.89 -15.43 -24.30
C THR A 47 19.45 -16.66 -24.97
N ASN A 48 20.76 -16.62 -25.23
CA ASN A 48 21.54 -17.80 -25.51
C ASN A 48 21.87 -18.53 -24.20
N SER A 49 21.78 -19.86 -24.28
CA SER A 49 22.56 -20.83 -23.52
C SER A 49 22.16 -21.09 -22.06
N ARG A 50 21.21 -22.02 -21.96
CA ARG A 50 21.32 -23.23 -21.14
C ARG A 50 22.79 -23.69 -21.00
N SER A 51 23.31 -23.62 -19.78
CA SER A 51 24.35 -24.54 -19.29
C SER A 51 23.91 -25.06 -17.93
N THR A 52 23.64 -26.36 -17.92
CA THR A 52 23.50 -27.19 -16.74
C THR A 52 24.88 -27.35 -16.13
N GLU A 53 25.15 -26.77 -14.97
CA GLU A 53 26.32 -27.15 -14.17
C GLU A 53 25.95 -27.24 -12.69
N THR A 54 25.69 -28.47 -12.29
CA THR A 54 25.58 -28.92 -10.90
C THR A 54 27.00 -28.98 -10.33
N ALA A 55 27.39 -27.96 -9.57
CA ALA A 55 28.62 -27.98 -8.76
C ALA A 55 28.29 -27.69 -7.29
N PRO A 56 28.81 -28.48 -6.32
CA PRO A 56 28.60 -28.24 -4.90
C PRO A 56 29.37 -27.00 -4.46
N SER A 57 28.64 -25.92 -4.20
CA SER A 57 29.18 -24.65 -3.72
C SER A 57 29.54 -24.74 -2.24
N ASN A 58 30.81 -25.03 -1.96
CA ASN A 58 31.44 -24.78 -0.66
C ASN A 58 31.69 -23.26 -0.52
N THR A 59 30.62 -22.46 -0.38
CA THR A 59 30.76 -21.03 -0.05
C THR A 59 31.01 -20.90 1.45
N PRO A 60 32.13 -20.30 1.89
CA PRO A 60 32.36 -20.01 3.29
C PRO A 60 31.21 -19.17 3.83
N THR A 61 30.46 -19.73 4.79
CA THR A 61 29.39 -19.05 5.51
C THR A 61 30.02 -17.98 6.38
N LEU A 62 30.26 -16.80 5.80
CA LEU A 62 30.70 -15.64 6.54
C LEU A 62 29.48 -15.14 7.30
N ASN A 63 29.45 -15.42 8.61
CA ASN A 63 28.42 -14.99 9.55
C ASN A 63 28.43 -13.45 9.67
N HIS A 64 27.92 -12.76 8.64
CA HIS A 64 27.71 -11.33 8.71
C HIS A 64 26.37 -11.08 9.38
N GLU A 65 26.40 -10.89 10.71
CA GLU A 65 25.22 -10.43 11.43
C GLU A 65 24.79 -9.08 10.82
N PRO A 66 23.53 -8.95 10.37
CA PRO A 66 23.09 -7.71 9.75
C PRO A 66 23.17 -6.56 10.75
N LYS A 67 23.92 -5.52 10.39
CA LYS A 67 24.06 -4.33 11.23
C LYS A 67 22.68 -3.68 11.48
N PRO A 68 22.38 -3.25 12.72
CA PRO A 68 21.16 -2.50 13.01
C PRO A 68 21.01 -1.27 12.10
N ILE A 69 19.82 -1.06 11.58
CA ILE A 69 19.49 0.03 10.66
C ILE A 69 18.85 1.19 11.41
N ASP A 70 19.08 2.41 10.95
CA ASP A 70 18.44 3.59 11.51
C ASP A 70 16.93 3.62 11.20
N LYS A 71 16.14 4.08 12.17
CA LYS A 71 14.68 4.21 12.05
C LYS A 71 14.24 4.98 10.81
N TYR A 72 14.86 6.13 10.53
CA TYR A 72 14.47 6.96 9.39
C TYR A 72 14.79 6.28 8.07
N VAL A 73 15.92 5.55 8.01
CA VAL A 73 16.28 4.74 6.85
C VAL A 73 15.26 3.61 6.64
N TRP A 74 14.85 2.91 7.71
CA TRP A 74 13.83 1.88 7.61
C TRP A 74 12.49 2.44 7.13
N LEU A 75 12.03 3.56 7.71
CA LEU A 75 10.78 4.22 7.32
C LEU A 75 10.79 4.64 5.86
N SER A 76 11.90 5.24 5.39
CA SER A 76 12.06 5.67 4.00
C SER A 76 11.98 4.48 3.04
N ARG A 77 12.70 3.39 3.34
CA ARG A 77 12.70 2.18 2.51
C ARG A 77 11.32 1.52 2.45
N MET A 78 10.60 1.49 3.58
CA MET A 78 9.24 0.95 3.60
C MET A 78 8.31 1.77 2.71
N LYS A 79 8.37 3.10 2.78
CA LYS A 79 7.55 3.98 1.90
C LYS A 79 7.86 3.78 0.41
N GLU A 80 9.14 3.66 0.07
CA GLU A 80 9.58 3.56 -1.32
C GLU A 80 9.28 2.19 -1.95
N LEU A 81 9.58 1.11 -1.21
CA LEU A 81 9.60 -0.24 -1.79
C LEU A 81 8.25 -0.96 -1.67
N LEU A 82 7.53 -0.77 -0.56
CA LEU A 82 6.32 -1.57 -0.30
C LEU A 82 5.21 -1.37 -1.33
N PRO A 83 4.88 -0.15 -1.81
CA PRO A 83 3.81 0.00 -2.80
C PRO A 83 4.04 -0.84 -4.07
N ALA A 84 5.29 -0.89 -4.54
CA ALA A 84 5.64 -1.71 -5.69
C ALA A 84 5.57 -3.22 -5.37
N GLN A 85 6.06 -3.62 -4.19
CA GLN A 85 6.05 -5.02 -3.73
C GLN A 85 4.62 -5.55 -3.51
N LEU A 86 3.70 -4.71 -3.04
CA LEU A 86 2.32 -5.08 -2.76
C LEU A 86 1.46 -5.15 -4.04
N CYS A 87 1.87 -4.44 -5.09
CA CYS A 87 1.12 -4.28 -6.34
C CYS A 87 1.80 -4.96 -7.55
N GLY A 88 2.47 -6.08 -7.32
CA GLY A 88 2.89 -6.98 -8.39
C GLY A 88 1.67 -7.65 -9.06
N ALA A 89 1.77 -8.01 -10.34
CA ALA A 89 0.68 -8.65 -11.08
C ALA A 89 0.17 -9.93 -10.41
N ASP A 90 1.07 -10.64 -9.72
CA ASP A 90 0.79 -11.86 -9.00
C ASP A 90 0.47 -11.67 -7.51
N GLU A 91 0.40 -10.43 -7.04
CA GLU A 91 0.20 -10.11 -5.63
C GLU A 91 -1.27 -10.02 -5.27
N TYR A 92 -1.56 -10.21 -3.98
CA TYR A 92 -2.93 -10.29 -3.46
C TYR A 92 -3.82 -9.14 -3.92
N PHE A 93 -3.31 -7.90 -3.91
CA PHE A 93 -4.15 -6.74 -4.21
C PHE A 93 -4.58 -6.67 -5.67
N LEU A 94 -3.72 -7.01 -6.64
CA LEU A 94 -4.11 -7.06 -8.05
C LEU A 94 -4.87 -8.33 -8.43
N LYS A 95 -4.62 -9.44 -7.74
CA LYS A 95 -5.40 -10.66 -7.91
C LYS A 95 -6.82 -10.49 -7.42
N CYS A 96 -7.00 -9.96 -6.22
CA CYS A 96 -8.28 -9.99 -5.51
C CYS A 96 -9.13 -8.73 -5.59
N PHE A 97 -8.59 -7.65 -6.14
CA PHE A 97 -9.35 -6.42 -6.35
C PHE A 97 -9.37 -6.06 -7.84
N ASP A 98 -10.50 -5.55 -8.30
CA ASP A 98 -10.68 -5.06 -9.66
C ASP A 98 -10.17 -3.63 -9.78
N ILE A 99 -8.83 -3.52 -9.85
CA ILE A 99 -8.10 -2.25 -9.91
C ILE A 99 -6.88 -2.38 -10.82
N GLU A 100 -6.46 -1.26 -11.40
CA GLU A 100 -5.23 -1.17 -12.18
C GLU A 100 -3.99 -1.10 -11.29
N GLN A 101 -2.82 -1.51 -11.82
CA GLN A 101 -1.55 -1.47 -11.10
C GLN A 101 -1.18 -0.08 -10.59
N ALA A 102 -1.40 0.97 -11.39
CA ALA A 102 -1.12 2.35 -10.98
C ALA A 102 -2.00 2.76 -9.78
N SER A 103 -3.31 2.46 -9.85
CA SER A 103 -4.26 2.73 -8.77
C SER A 103 -3.90 1.94 -7.51
N CYS A 104 -3.50 0.67 -7.64
CA CYS A 104 -3.04 -0.14 -6.52
C CYS A 104 -1.87 0.51 -5.78
N LYS A 105 -0.85 1.01 -6.52
CA LYS A 105 0.31 1.67 -5.91
C LYS A 105 -0.10 2.94 -5.18
N GLN A 106 -0.93 3.77 -5.80
CA GLN A 106 -1.44 5.00 -5.19
C GLN A 106 -2.22 4.73 -3.89
N PHE A 107 -3.15 3.77 -3.90
CA PHE A 107 -3.87 3.40 -2.68
C PHE A 107 -2.96 2.78 -1.62
N SER A 108 -2.00 1.94 -2.04
CA SER A 108 -1.01 1.36 -1.13
C SER A 108 -0.15 2.44 -0.47
N GLU A 109 0.28 3.46 -1.20
CA GLU A 109 1.03 4.61 -0.64
C GLU A 109 0.21 5.37 0.41
N ILE A 110 -1.06 5.63 0.13
CA ILE A 110 -1.98 6.31 1.06
C ILE A 110 -2.14 5.50 2.35
N TYR A 111 -2.49 4.22 2.23
CA TYR A 111 -2.73 3.36 3.40
C TYR A 111 -1.44 3.06 4.16
N LEU A 112 -0.33 2.88 3.46
CA LEU A 112 0.97 2.70 4.08
C LEU A 112 1.38 3.95 4.88
N THR A 113 1.17 5.15 4.34
CA THR A 113 1.44 6.40 5.06
C THR A 113 0.59 6.48 6.32
N ALA A 114 -0.72 6.24 6.22
CA ALA A 114 -1.62 6.24 7.38
C ALA A 114 -1.19 5.22 8.47
N CYS A 115 -0.73 4.04 8.07
CA CYS A 115 -0.25 3.04 9.00
C CYS A 115 1.14 3.41 9.58
N LEU A 116 2.01 4.04 8.80
CA LEU A 116 3.33 4.49 9.27
C LEU A 116 3.22 5.58 10.31
N ASP A 117 2.24 6.48 10.20
CA ASP A 117 2.00 7.52 11.20
C ASP A 117 1.66 6.92 12.59
N GLN A 118 1.05 5.73 12.62
CA GLN A 118 0.75 5.00 13.86
C GLN A 118 1.93 4.20 14.41
N ILE A 119 2.80 3.69 13.52
CA ILE A 119 3.94 2.83 13.88
C ILE A 119 5.18 3.67 14.22
N ALA A 120 5.45 4.73 13.45
CA ALA A 120 6.68 5.51 13.55
C ALA A 120 6.97 6.02 14.97
N PRO A 121 6.00 6.51 15.77
CA PRO A 121 6.27 6.93 17.15
C PRO A 121 6.74 5.80 18.08
N LYS A 122 6.43 4.55 17.75
CA LYS A 122 6.72 3.35 18.57
C LYS A 122 8.02 2.65 18.17
N LEU A 123 8.62 3.03 17.05
CA LEU A 123 9.87 2.43 16.58
C LEU A 123 11.07 2.85 17.44
N PRO A 124 11.97 1.91 17.78
CA PRO A 124 13.25 2.24 18.38
C PRO A 124 14.11 3.05 17.38
N ALA A 125 15.10 3.79 17.88
CA ALA A 125 15.99 4.60 17.04
C ALA A 125 16.80 3.75 16.04
N LYS A 126 17.16 2.52 16.44
CA LYS A 126 17.80 1.53 15.59
C LYS A 126 17.00 0.24 15.62
N LEU A 127 16.83 -0.39 14.46
CA LEU A 127 16.13 -1.66 14.32
C LEU A 127 17.14 -2.76 14.07
N SER A 128 17.09 -3.80 14.89
CA SER A 128 17.69 -5.10 14.54
C SER A 128 16.92 -5.77 13.40
N THR A 129 17.44 -6.87 12.86
CA THR A 129 16.72 -7.71 11.89
C THR A 129 15.38 -8.18 12.46
N THR A 130 15.36 -8.62 13.73
CA THR A 130 14.14 -9.09 14.42
C THR A 130 13.12 -7.96 14.58
N ASP A 131 13.58 -6.75 14.91
CA ASP A 131 12.70 -5.58 14.95
C ASP A 131 12.12 -5.28 13.56
N GLY A 132 12.97 -5.26 12.53
CA GLY A 132 12.55 -5.03 11.15
C GLY A 132 11.46 -6.00 10.68
N GLN A 133 11.59 -7.29 11.02
CA GLN A 133 10.57 -8.31 10.73
C GLN A 133 9.27 -8.06 11.50
N LYS A 134 9.35 -7.81 12.81
CA LYS A 134 8.18 -7.55 13.65
C LYS A 134 7.39 -6.33 13.15
N TRP A 135 8.08 -5.22 12.91
CA TRP A 135 7.46 -3.98 12.46
C TRP A 135 6.99 -4.07 11.00
N GLY A 136 7.71 -4.80 10.15
CA GLY A 136 7.28 -5.10 8.78
C GLY A 136 5.99 -5.92 8.73
N GLN A 137 5.83 -6.92 9.60
CA GLN A 137 4.57 -7.69 9.70
C GLN A 137 3.41 -6.82 10.20
N MET A 138 3.64 -5.99 11.22
CA MET A 138 2.64 -5.05 11.72
C MET A 138 2.20 -4.07 10.63
N MET A 139 3.16 -3.59 9.83
CA MET A 139 2.93 -2.72 8.70
C MET A 139 2.09 -3.37 7.60
N GLY A 140 2.46 -4.59 7.21
CA GLY A 140 1.73 -5.37 6.21
C GLY A 140 0.29 -5.63 6.64
N ARG A 141 0.05 -6.02 7.90
CA ARG A 141 -1.29 -6.25 8.44
C ARG A 141 -2.13 -4.98 8.41
N CYS A 142 -1.62 -3.86 8.93
CA CYS A 142 -2.35 -2.59 8.92
C CYS A 142 -2.74 -2.17 7.50
N THR A 143 -1.79 -2.24 6.57
CA THR A 143 -2.03 -1.85 5.16
C THR A 143 -3.08 -2.77 4.53
N HIS A 144 -3.00 -4.09 4.76
CA HIS A 144 -3.97 -5.06 4.30
C HIS A 144 -5.38 -4.80 4.85
N ASP A 145 -5.50 -4.50 6.15
CA ASP A 145 -6.78 -4.22 6.79
C ASP A 145 -7.44 -2.96 6.22
N LEU A 146 -6.66 -1.88 6.03
CA LEU A 146 -7.16 -0.66 5.39
C LEU A 146 -7.59 -0.92 3.94
N PHE A 147 -6.78 -1.64 3.17
CA PHE A 147 -7.09 -1.95 1.78
C PHE A 147 -8.40 -2.74 1.68
N ASN A 148 -8.57 -3.80 2.46
CA ASN A 148 -9.82 -4.58 2.47
C ASN A 148 -11.02 -3.74 2.92
N LYS A 149 -10.83 -2.87 3.91
CA LYS A 149 -11.91 -2.04 4.44
C LYS A 149 -12.42 -1.03 3.41
N PHE A 150 -11.51 -0.34 2.73
CA PHE A 150 -11.86 0.78 1.85
C PHE A 150 -12.02 0.39 0.37
N MET A 151 -11.56 -0.80 -0.02
CA MET A 151 -11.70 -1.35 -1.38
C MET A 151 -12.65 -2.55 -1.44
N ALA A 152 -13.49 -2.74 -0.42
CA ALA A 152 -14.39 -3.89 -0.30
C ALA A 152 -15.33 -4.05 -1.51
N ASP A 153 -15.78 -2.92 -2.07
CA ASP A 153 -16.64 -2.85 -3.26
C ASP A 153 -15.93 -3.31 -4.54
N LYS A 154 -14.60 -3.17 -4.60
CA LYS A 154 -13.75 -3.63 -5.71
C LYS A 154 -13.28 -5.06 -5.55
N LYS A 155 -13.63 -5.74 -4.45
CA LYS A 155 -13.14 -7.08 -4.17
C LYS A 155 -13.84 -8.12 -5.04
N LYS A 156 -13.06 -8.95 -5.73
CA LYS A 156 -13.57 -10.03 -6.59
C LYS A 156 -14.15 -11.16 -5.73
N ALA A 157 -15.26 -11.74 -6.19
CA ALA A 157 -15.93 -12.87 -5.53
C ALA A 157 -15.26 -14.22 -5.86
N LEU A 158 -13.94 -14.31 -5.64
CA LEU A 158 -13.16 -15.52 -5.86
C LEU A 158 -12.91 -16.25 -4.52
N PRO A 159 -12.91 -17.60 -4.48
CA PRO A 159 -12.65 -18.37 -3.26
C PRO A 159 -11.33 -18.00 -2.57
N GLU A 160 -10.26 -17.76 -3.34
CA GLU A 160 -8.95 -17.36 -2.84
C GLU A 160 -8.91 -15.93 -2.27
N CYS A 161 -9.90 -15.10 -2.58
CA CYS A 161 -9.98 -13.72 -2.14
C CYS A 161 -10.86 -13.54 -0.90
N THR A 162 -11.78 -14.48 -0.67
CA THR A 162 -12.73 -14.47 0.44
C THR A 162 -12.21 -15.21 1.67
N ASP A 163 -11.44 -16.29 1.48
CA ASP A 163 -10.81 -17.04 2.57
C ASP A 163 -9.38 -16.56 2.83
N VAL A 164 -9.21 -15.58 3.73
CA VAL A 164 -7.87 -15.16 4.20
C VAL A 164 -7.08 -16.30 4.85
N SER A 165 -7.76 -17.35 5.33
CA SER A 165 -7.15 -18.57 5.88
C SER A 165 -6.50 -19.48 4.82
N LYS A 166 -6.82 -19.29 3.54
CA LYS A 166 -6.29 -20.10 2.42
C LYS A 166 -5.19 -19.41 1.63
N LEU A 167 -4.88 -18.14 1.93
CA LEU A 167 -3.74 -17.43 1.35
C LEU A 167 -2.45 -18.03 1.93
N LYS A 168 -2.03 -19.15 1.35
CA LYS A 168 -0.69 -19.71 1.54
C LYS A 168 0.28 -18.63 1.06
N SER A 169 0.90 -17.91 1.99
CA SER A 169 1.91 -16.90 1.66
C SER A 169 2.91 -17.54 0.70
N PRO A 170 3.13 -16.98 -0.50
CA PRO A 170 4.13 -17.53 -1.39
C PRO A 170 5.47 -17.49 -0.66
N SER A 171 6.05 -18.67 -0.42
CA SER A 171 7.38 -18.78 0.17
C SER A 171 8.35 -17.92 -0.64
N PRO A 172 9.25 -17.16 -0.01
CA PRO A 172 10.29 -16.44 -0.74
C PRO A 172 11.04 -17.43 -1.62
N LYS A 173 10.94 -17.27 -2.94
CA LYS A 173 11.82 -18.02 -3.86
C LYS A 173 13.22 -17.46 -3.62
N THR A 174 14.05 -18.29 -2.98
CA THR A 174 15.46 -18.02 -2.69
C THR A 174 16.29 -18.20 -3.96
#